data_AF-A0A8T7DKB9-F1
#
_entry.id   AF-A0A8T7DKB9-F1
#
_cell.length_a   1.000
_cell.length_b   1.000
_cell.length_c   1.000
_cell.angle_alpha   90.00
_cell.angle_beta   90.00
_cell.angle_gamma   90.00
#
_symmetry.space_group_name_H-M   'P 1'
#
loop_
_entity.id
_entity.type
_entity.pdbx_description
1 polymer ?
#
loop_
_entity_poly.entity_id
_entity_poly.type
_entity_poly.pdbx_seq_one_letter_code
_entity_poly.pdbx_strand_id
1 'polypeptide(L)'
;MNIDVIFLASYALLGIFAGMLAGMLGVGGGLIIVPVLIWLFTLQGFEYEVISHAAIGTSLASIITTSISSASAHHRHGAVIWKLTGQLSAGLFLGGLLGALVASDLNTR
;
A
#
# COMPACT_ATOMS: atom_id res chain seq x y z
N MET A 1 24.49 11.27 14.23
CA MET A 1 23.67 11.21 13.00
C MET A 1 22.31 11.75 13.37
N ASN A 2 21.83 12.82 12.73
CA ASN A 2 20.56 13.46 13.10
C ASN A 2 19.42 12.43 12.93
N ILE A 3 18.50 12.39 13.89
CA ILE A 3 17.37 11.44 13.91
C ILE A 3 16.58 11.46 12.59
N ASP A 4 16.46 12.64 11.97
CA ASP A 4 15.77 12.81 10.68
C ASP A 4 16.41 12.03 9.52
N VAL A 5 17.74 11.91 9.52
CA VAL A 5 18.47 11.18 8.48
C VAL A 5 18.21 9.68 8.57
N ILE A 6 18.05 9.17 9.80
CA ILE A 6 17.72 7.75 10.05
C ILE A 6 16.31 7.44 9.52
N PHE A 7 15.33 8.32 9.79
CA PHE A 7 13.98 8.15 9.27
C PHE A 7 13.95 8.23 7.75
N LEU A 8 14.62 9.20 7.13
CA LEU A 8 14.70 9.32 5.68
C LEU A 8 15.29 8.07 5.03
N ALA A 9 16.38 7.53 5.60
CA ALA A 9 16.99 6.29 5.14
C ALA A 9 16.04 5.10 5.30
N SER A 10 15.30 5.01 6.41
CA SER A 10 14.33 3.94 6.64
C SER A 10 13.19 3.94 5.61
N TYR A 11 12.66 5.12 5.26
CA TYR A 11 11.63 5.26 4.22
C TYR A 11 12.14 4.86 2.84
N ALA A 12 13.38 5.25 2.50
CA ALA A 12 14.01 4.86 1.24
C ALA A 12 14.21 3.33 1.16
N LEU A 13 14.73 2.71 2.22
CA LEU A 13 14.91 1.26 2.29
C LEU A 13 13.59 0.50 2.22
N LEU A 14 12.57 0.97 2.94
CA LEU A 14 11.22 0.41 2.88
C LEU A 14 10.67 0.48 1.46
N GLY A 15 10.79 1.63 0.79
CA GLY A 15 10.32 1.83 -0.58
C GLY A 15 11.01 0.88 -1.58
N ILE A 16 12.33 0.72 -1.48
CA ILE A 16 13.10 -0.19 -2.33
C ILE A 16 12.64 -1.64 -2.13
N PHE A 17 12.59 -2.10 -0.87
CA PHE A 17 12.26 -3.48 -0.57
C PHE A 17 10.80 -3.81 -0.92
N ALA A 18 9.87 -2.95 -0.50
CA ALA A 18 8.46 -3.12 -0.81
C ALA A 18 8.17 -3.01 -2.31
N GLY A 19 8.83 -2.09 -3.02
CA GLY A 19 8.68 -1.94 -4.47
C GLY A 19 9.20 -3.16 -5.24
N MET A 20 10.35 -3.70 -4.84
CA MET A 20 10.91 -4.92 -5.45
C MET A 20 9.98 -6.13 -5.23
N LEU A 21 9.52 -6.33 -4.00
CA LEU A 21 8.58 -7.41 -3.69
C LEU A 21 7.22 -7.23 -4.37
N ALA A 22 6.71 -6.01 -4.46
CA ALA A 22 5.48 -5.70 -5.19
C ALA A 22 5.62 -6.02 -6.69
N GLY A 23 6.78 -5.71 -7.28
CA GLY A 23 7.07 -6.04 -8.68
C GLY A 23 7.22 -7.54 -8.93
N MET A 24 7.86 -8.29 -8.03
CA MET A 24 8.08 -9.72 -8.17
C MET A 24 6.82 -10.56 -7.88
N LEU A 25 6.08 -10.22 -6.82
CA LEU A 25 4.93 -10.99 -6.35
C LEU A 25 3.60 -10.51 -6.94
N GLY A 26 3.54 -9.26 -7.43
CA GLY A 26 2.32 -8.66 -7.98
C GLY A 26 1.24 -8.33 -6.95
N VAL A 27 1.51 -8.46 -5.65
CA VAL A 27 0.51 -8.31 -4.56
C VAL A 27 0.27 -6.84 -4.17
N GLY A 28 1.11 -5.90 -4.63
CA GLY A 28 1.11 -4.51 -4.18
C GLY A 28 1.70 -4.41 -2.77
N GLY A 29 2.73 -3.60 -2.57
CA GLY A 29 3.59 -3.63 -1.37
C GLY A 29 2.91 -3.31 -0.03
N GLY A 30 1.59 -3.06 -0.01
CA GLY A 30 0.81 -2.66 1.17
C GLY A 30 0.90 -3.62 2.35
N LEU A 31 0.96 -4.93 2.07
CA LEU A 31 1.04 -5.96 3.11
C LEU A 31 2.31 -5.82 3.98
N ILE A 32 3.37 -5.21 3.42
CA ILE A 32 4.62 -4.92 4.10
C ILE A 32 4.70 -3.46 4.54
N ILE A 33 4.26 -2.52 3.69
CA ILE A 33 4.37 -1.08 3.94
C ILE A 33 3.54 -0.66 5.17
N VAL A 34 2.30 -1.14 5.32
CA VAL A 34 1.42 -0.74 6.42
C VAL A 34 2.01 -1.04 7.80
N PRO A 35 2.39 -2.30 8.14
CA PRO A 35 2.91 -2.60 9.47
C PRO A 35 4.24 -1.89 9.75
N VAL A 36 5.09 -1.70 8.74
CA VAL A 36 6.36 -0.97 8.92
C VAL A 36 6.12 0.52 9.14
N LEU A 37 5.17 1.14 8.44
CA LEU A 37 4.81 2.54 8.66
C LEU A 37 4.20 2.76 10.05
N ILE A 38 3.33 1.86 10.51
CA ILE A 38 2.79 1.91 11.89
C ILE A 38 3.93 1.92 12.91
N TRP A 39 4.91 1.03 12.72
CA TRP A 39 6.08 0.95 13.59
C TRP A 39 6.93 2.24 13.55
N LEU A 40 7.23 2.76 12.36
CA LEU A 40 7.99 4.00 12.19
C LEU A 40 7.27 5.22 12.79
N PHE A 41 5.96 5.36 12.58
CA PHE A 41 5.18 6.47 13.13
C PHE A 41 5.06 6.39 14.65
N THR A 42 4.98 5.18 15.22
CA THR A 42 5.03 4.97 16.67
C THR A 42 6.37 5.44 17.24
N LEU A 43 7.49 5.13 16.56
CA LEU A 43 8.81 5.60 16.98
C LEU A 43 9.00 7.12 16.84
N GLN A 44 8.27 7.77 15.92
CA GLN A 44 8.24 9.23 15.80
C GLN A 44 7.32 9.92 16.82
N GLY A 45 6.58 9.16 17.62
CA GLY A 45 5.67 9.71 18.64
C GLY A 45 4.38 10.29 18.07
N PHE A 46 3.92 9.79 16.92
CA PHE A 46 2.58 10.14 16.40
C PHE A 46 1.48 9.67 17.35
N GLU A 47 0.36 10.38 17.37
CA GLU A 47 -0.81 9.99 18.16
C GLU A 47 -1.42 8.68 17.67
N TYR A 48 -1.78 7.80 18.60
CA TYR A 48 -2.25 6.43 18.30
C TYR A 48 -3.51 6.40 17.43
N GLU A 49 -4.40 7.39 17.58
CA GLU A 49 -5.62 7.51 16.74
C GLU A 49 -5.29 7.80 15.27
N VAL A 50 -4.20 8.51 15.02
CA VAL A 50 -3.81 8.97 13.67
C VAL A 50 -2.88 7.97 13.00
N ILE A 51 -2.09 7.20 13.75
CA ILE A 51 -1.08 6.25 13.21
C ILE A 51 -1.69 5.30 12.18
N SER A 52 -2.79 4.63 12.51
CA SER A 52 -3.39 3.63 11.62
C SER A 52 -3.91 4.27 10.33
N HIS A 53 -4.63 5.39 10.44
CA HIS A 53 -5.17 6.11 9.29
C HIS A 53 -4.06 6.66 8.38
N ALA A 54 -3.02 7.25 8.98
CA ALA A 54 -1.87 7.77 8.25
C ALA A 54 -1.11 6.63 7.55
N ALA A 55 -0.80 5.54 8.25
CA ALA A 55 -0.06 4.42 7.69
C ALA A 55 -0.81 3.76 6.52
N ILE A 56 -2.12 3.53 6.67
CA ILE A 56 -2.97 2.98 5.61
C ILE A 56 -3.00 3.95 4.43
N GLY A 57 -3.28 5.24 4.66
CA GLY A 57 -3.34 6.26 3.61
C GLY A 57 -2.03 6.42 2.83
N THR A 58 -0.90 6.53 3.53
CA THR A 58 0.44 6.61 2.92
C THR A 58 0.77 5.34 2.13
N SER A 59 0.42 4.16 2.65
CA SER A 59 0.63 2.91 1.91
C SER A 59 -0.15 2.87 0.60
N LEU A 60 -1.41 3.31 0.60
CA LEU A 60 -2.25 3.33 -0.60
C LEU A 60 -1.68 4.29 -1.65
N ALA A 61 -1.20 5.47 -1.25
CA ALA A 61 -0.53 6.40 -2.15
C ALA A 61 0.71 5.77 -2.83
N SER A 62 1.50 5.01 -2.07
CA SER A 62 2.65 4.27 -2.60
C SER A 62 2.23 3.12 -3.53
N ILE A 63 1.17 2.38 -3.17
CA ILE A 63 0.63 1.27 -3.97
C ILE A 63 0.14 1.78 -5.32
N ILE A 64 -0.53 2.93 -5.39
CA ILE A 64 -0.98 3.51 -6.67
C ILE A 64 0.22 3.72 -7.61
N THR A 65 1.28 4.35 -7.10
CA THR A 65 2.49 4.64 -7.89
C THR A 65 3.19 3.38 -8.36
N THR A 66 3.37 2.40 -7.47
CA THR A 66 4.02 1.12 -7.80
C THR A 66 3.16 0.25 -8.73
N SER A 67 1.84 0.27 -8.56
CA SER A 67 0.89 -0.47 -9.41
C SER A 67 0.87 0.07 -10.83
N ILE A 68 0.93 1.40 -11.02
CA ILE A 68 1.04 2.00 -12.35
C ILE A 68 2.35 1.56 -13.03
N SER A 69 3.47 1.62 -12.31
CA SER A 69 4.77 1.16 -12.82
C SER A 69 4.72 -0.32 -13.22
N SER A 70 4.22 -1.19 -12.34
CA SER A 70 4.10 -2.63 -12.60
C SER A 70 3.15 -2.94 -13.76
N ALA A 71 1.96 -2.32 -13.81
CA ALA A 71 0.99 -2.51 -14.88
C ALA A 71 1.55 -2.05 -16.24
N SER A 72 2.26 -0.92 -16.27
CA SER A 72 2.91 -0.42 -17.48
C SER A 72 3.98 -1.38 -18.02
N ALA A 73 4.77 -1.99 -17.12
CA ALA A 73 5.77 -2.98 -17.48
C ALA A 73 5.13 -4.24 -18.07
N HIS A 74 4.06 -4.76 -17.44
CA HIS A 74 3.34 -5.93 -17.96
C HIS A 74 2.63 -5.64 -19.29
N HIS A 75 2.08 -4.42 -19.45
CA HIS A 75 1.44 -4.00 -20.69
C HIS A 75 2.45 -3.95 -21.85
N ARG A 76 3.66 -3.43 -21.62
CA ARG A 76 4.75 -3.42 -22.63
C ARG A 76 5.17 -4.83 -23.08
N HIS A 77 5.01 -5.84 -22.23
CA HIS A 77 5.26 -7.24 -22.59
C HIS A 77 4.06 -7.94 -23.26
N GLY A 78 2.95 -7.24 -23.51
CA GLY A 78 1.75 -7.83 -24.12
C GLY A 78 1.00 -8.80 -23.21
N ALA A 79 1.34 -8.86 -21.91
CA ALA A 79 0.82 -9.84 -20.96
C ALA A 79 -0.48 -9.40 -20.26
N VAL A 80 -1.13 -8.33 -20.72
CA VAL A 80 -2.32 -7.74 -20.06
C VAL A 80 -3.58 -8.02 -20.87
N ILE A 81 -4.48 -8.81 -20.27
CA ILE A 81 -5.82 -9.07 -20.81
C ILE A 81 -6.79 -8.01 -20.27
N TRP A 82 -6.89 -6.88 -20.95
CA TRP A 82 -7.68 -5.71 -20.50
C TRP A 82 -9.14 -6.01 -20.16
N LYS A 83 -9.76 -6.96 -20.87
CA LYS A 83 -11.13 -7.41 -20.57
C LYS A 83 -11.22 -8.02 -19.17
N LEU A 84 -10.29 -8.91 -18.82
CA LEU A 84 -10.24 -9.56 -17.52
C LEU A 84 -9.83 -8.56 -16.44
N THR A 85 -8.85 -7.70 -16.71
CA THR A 85 -8.44 -6.62 -15.79
C THR A 85 -9.62 -5.74 -15.41
N GLY A 86 -10.43 -5.28 -16.37
CA GLY A 86 -11.61 -4.46 -16.07
C GLY A 86 -12.65 -5.18 -15.21
N GLN A 87 -12.92 -6.46 -15.47
CA GLN A 87 -13.85 -7.27 -14.67
C GLN A 87 -13.34 -7.48 -13.24
N LEU A 88 -12.06 -7.80 -13.08
CA LEU A 88 -11.43 -7.97 -11.78
C LEU A 88 -11.36 -6.66 -11.00
N SER A 89 -11.01 -5.54 -11.65
CA SER A 89 -10.97 -4.22 -11.03
C SER A 89 -12.36 -3.78 -10.55
N ALA A 90 -13.41 -4.03 -11.32
CA ALA A 90 -14.77 -3.75 -10.90
C ALA A 90 -15.18 -4.60 -9.68
N GLY A 91 -14.86 -5.90 -9.70
CA GLY A 91 -15.09 -6.79 -8.56
C GLY A 91 -14.32 -6.36 -7.31
N LEU A 92 -13.05 -5.94 -7.47
CA LEU A 92 -12.21 -5.44 -6.39
C LEU A 92 -12.75 -4.14 -5.80
N PHE A 93 -13.21 -3.22 -6.65
CA PHE A 93 -13.81 -1.96 -6.21
C PHE A 93 -15.10 -2.21 -5.42
N LEU A 94 -16.01 -3.01 -5.96
CA LEU A 94 -17.27 -3.35 -5.29
C LEU A 94 -17.04 -4.12 -4.00
N GLY A 95 -16.14 -5.11 -4.01
CA GLY A 95 -15.79 -5.89 -2.83
C GLY A 95 -15.14 -5.04 -1.74
N GLY A 96 -14.24 -4.12 -2.11
CA GLY A 96 -13.64 -3.16 -1.19
C GLY A 96 -14.67 -2.20 -0.59
N LEU A 97 -15.60 -1.69 -1.40
CA LEU A 97 -16.67 -0.81 -0.93
C LEU A 97 -17.60 -1.53 0.05
N LEU A 98 -18.07 -2.72 -0.31
CA LEU A 98 -18.91 -3.54 0.56
C LEU A 98 -18.19 -3.94 1.84
N GLY A 99 -16.92 -4.33 1.75
CA GLY A 99 -16.09 -4.65 2.91
C GLY A 99 -15.91 -3.46 3.85
N ALA A 100 -15.70 -2.26 3.32
CA ALA A 100 -15.60 -1.03 4.11
C ALA A 100 -16.92 -0.69 4.83
N LEU A 101 -18.06 -0.86 4.16
CA LEU A 101 -19.39 -0.66 4.76
C LEU A 101 -19.65 -1.67 5.90
N VAL A 102 -19.34 -2.94 5.67
CA VAL A 102 -19.46 -3.97 6.71
C VAL A 102 -18.50 -3.69 7.87
N ALA A 103 -17.27 -3.26 7.59
CA ALA A 103 -16.31 -2.90 8.63
C ALA A 103 -16.74 -1.67 9.44
N SER A 104 -17.42 -0.69 8.83
CA SER A 104 -17.98 0.46 9.57
C SER A 104 -19.15 0.08 10.47
N ASP A 105 -19.91 -0.95 10.09
CA ASP A 105 -21.02 -1.46 10.91
C ASP A 105 -20.54 -2.36 12.04
N LEU A 106 -19.39 -3.00 11.87
CA LEU A 106 -18.72 -3.77 12.92
C LEU A 106 -18.07 -2.82 13.93
N ASN A 107 -18.82 -2.50 14.98
CA ASN A 107 -18.38 -1.71 16.13
C ASN A 107 -17.22 -2.42 16.87
N THR A 108 -16.02 -2.23 16.36
CA THR A 108 -14.78 -2.58 17.06
C THR A 108 -14.45 -1.36 17.91
N ARG A 109 -15.00 -1.36 19.13
CA ARG A 109 -14.67 -0.41 20.19
C ARG A 109 -13.18 -0.33 20.46
#